data_AF-A0A443RS71-F1
#
_entry.id   AF-A0A443RS71-F1
#
_cell.length_a   1.000
_cell.length_b   1.000
_cell.length_c   1.000
_cell.angle_alpha   90.00
_cell.angle_beta   90.00
_cell.angle_gamma   90.00
#
_symmetry.space_group_name_H-M   'P 1'
#
loop_
_entity.id
_entity.type
_entity.pdbx_description
1 polymer ?
#
loop_
_entity_poly.entity_id
_entity_poly.type
_entity_poly.pdbx_seq_one_letter_code
_entity_poly.pdbx_strand_id
1 'polypeptide(L)'
;MVKWNRLVEMRELKEDSNKLAFSPTVINAFFYSYYNKIVLTSGILHPPFYHPSAPVVMNFGGIGTIIGHEITHGFDNQGSQYDETGRLVNWWKNDTRE
;
A
#
# COMPACT_ATOMS: atom_id res chain seq x y z
N MET A 1 -5.94 -16.44 25.92
CA MET A 1 -5.62 -17.03 24.59
C MET A 1 -5.25 -15.98 23.52
N VAL A 2 -4.99 -14.71 23.87
CA VAL A 2 -4.79 -13.59 22.90
C VAL A 2 -3.31 -13.35 22.53
N LYS A 3 -2.35 -13.99 23.24
CA LYS A 3 -0.90 -13.74 23.06
C LYS A 3 -0.27 -14.46 21.86
N TRP A 4 -0.86 -15.56 21.39
CA TRP A 4 -0.30 -16.38 20.31
C TRP A 4 -0.55 -15.78 18.92
N ASN A 5 -1.77 -15.30 18.65
CA ASN A 5 -2.11 -14.70 17.35
C ASN A 5 -1.23 -13.49 17.03
N ARG A 6 -0.95 -12.65 18.04
CA ARG A 6 -0.12 -11.45 17.86
C ARG A 6 1.33 -11.77 17.48
N LEU A 7 1.88 -12.90 17.96
CA LEU A 7 3.24 -13.32 17.62
C LEU A 7 3.32 -13.92 16.21
N VAL A 8 2.25 -14.59 15.76
CA VAL A 8 2.15 -15.11 14.38
C VAL A 8 2.01 -13.94 13.40
N GLU A 9 1.11 -12.99 13.67
CA GLU A 9 0.96 -11.77 12.88
C GLU A 9 2.28 -10.98 12.77
N MET A 10 2.99 -10.78 13.89
CA MET A 10 4.29 -10.09 13.86
C MET A 10 5.37 -10.87 13.09
N ARG A 11 5.30 -12.20 13.06
CA ARG A 11 6.24 -13.04 12.31
C ARG A 11 5.95 -12.99 10.81
N GLU A 12 4.68 -13.03 10.41
CA GLU A 12 4.25 -12.87 9.02
C GLU A 12 4.58 -11.47 8.49
N LEU A 13 4.32 -10.42 9.28
CA LEU A 13 4.75 -9.06 8.95
C LEU A 13 6.26 -8.96 8.79
N LYS A 14 7.03 -9.67 9.64
CA LYS A 14 8.49 -9.72 9.52
C LYS A 14 8.95 -10.45 8.25
N GLU A 15 8.32 -11.56 7.89
CA GLU A 15 8.61 -12.28 6.64
C GLU A 15 8.22 -11.47 5.40
N ASP A 16 7.06 -10.81 5.38
CA ASP A 16 6.67 -9.91 4.27
C ASP A 16 7.60 -8.69 4.23
N SER A 17 8.02 -8.16 5.38
CA SER A 17 9.01 -7.08 5.44
C SER A 17 10.40 -7.50 4.97
N ASN A 18 10.79 -8.77 5.09
CA ASN A 18 12.04 -9.28 4.51
C ASN A 18 11.94 -9.46 2.99
N LYS A 19 10.72 -9.59 2.43
CA LYS A 19 10.48 -9.55 0.98
C LYS A 19 10.48 -8.12 0.43
N LEU A 20 10.16 -7.14 1.29
CA LEU A 20 10.19 -5.72 0.99
C LEU A 20 11.60 -5.17 1.26
N ALA A 21 12.17 -4.38 0.36
CA ALA A 21 13.56 -3.93 0.49
C ALA A 21 13.76 -2.77 1.51
N PHE A 22 12.84 -2.56 2.45
CA PHE A 22 12.83 -1.40 3.34
C PHE A 22 12.38 -1.71 4.78
N SER A 23 12.86 -0.89 5.73
CA SER A 23 12.48 -1.00 7.14
C SER A 23 11.02 -0.61 7.38
N PRO A 24 10.28 -1.33 8.25
CA PRO A 24 8.93 -0.93 8.68
C PRO A 24 8.84 0.45 9.34
N THR A 25 9.97 0.99 9.83
CA THR A 25 10.07 2.31 10.49
C THR A 25 10.25 3.46 9.51
N VAL A 26 10.48 3.19 8.22
CA VAL A 26 10.48 4.22 7.19
C VAL A 26 9.13 4.91 7.19
N ILE A 27 9.10 6.25 7.11
CA ILE A 27 7.85 7.01 7.02
C ILE A 27 7.51 7.12 5.53
N ASN A 28 6.82 6.12 4.98
CA ASN A 28 6.45 6.12 3.56
C ASN A 28 5.29 5.15 3.26
N ALA A 29 4.80 5.18 2.02
CA ALA A 29 3.89 4.22 1.43
C ALA A 29 4.39 3.85 0.01
N PHE A 30 3.97 2.70 -0.51
CA PHE A 30 4.42 2.21 -1.81
C PHE A 30 3.35 1.39 -2.53
N PHE A 31 3.33 1.49 -3.86
CA PHE A 31 2.66 0.57 -4.76
C PHE A 31 3.67 -0.34 -5.48
N TYR A 32 3.38 -1.65 -5.49
CA TYR A 32 4.19 -2.65 -6.18
C TYR A 32 3.40 -3.29 -7.33
N SER A 33 3.63 -2.85 -8.57
CA SER A 33 2.88 -3.31 -9.75
C SER A 33 2.97 -4.82 -9.97
N TYR A 34 4.15 -5.43 -9.80
CA TYR A 34 4.35 -6.88 -9.97
C TYR A 34 3.55 -7.75 -8.99
N TYR A 35 3.12 -7.19 -7.87
CA TYR A 35 2.33 -7.89 -6.86
C TYR A 35 0.93 -7.30 -6.71
N ASN A 36 0.60 -6.27 -7.50
CA ASN A 36 -0.60 -5.43 -7.36
C ASN A 36 -0.91 -5.12 -5.87
N LYS A 37 0.09 -4.65 -5.13
CA LYS A 37 0.04 -4.51 -3.66
C LYS A 37 0.39 -3.09 -3.23
N ILE A 38 -0.44 -2.53 -2.36
CA ILE A 38 -0.14 -1.32 -1.58
C ILE A 38 0.50 -1.73 -0.25
N VAL A 39 1.58 -1.04 0.12
CA VAL A 39 2.28 -1.25 1.38
C VAL A 39 2.28 0.06 2.15
N LEU A 40 1.67 0.05 3.33
CA LEU A 40 1.76 1.12 4.31
C LEU A 40 2.75 0.69 5.40
N THR A 41 3.82 1.45 5.61
CA THR A 41 4.76 1.14 6.68
C THR A 41 4.17 1.48 8.04
N SER A 42 4.63 0.83 9.10
CA SER A 42 4.23 1.23 10.45
C SER A 42 4.66 2.67 10.79
N GLY A 43 5.73 3.15 10.16
CA GLY A 43 6.25 4.50 10.32
C GLY A 43 5.32 5.60 9.79
N ILE A 44 4.38 5.33 8.88
CA ILE A 44 3.45 6.38 8.40
C ILE A 44 2.14 6.44 9.19
N LEU A 45 1.86 5.45 10.04
CA LEU A 45 0.59 5.31 10.77
C LEU A 45 0.59 6.08 12.10
N HIS A 46 0.97 7.35 12.07
CA HIS A 46 0.95 8.25 13.22
C HIS A 46 0.60 9.69 12.82
N PRO A 47 0.29 10.60 13.77
CA PRO A 47 0.01 12.00 13.45
C PRO A 47 1.19 12.65 12.71
N PRO A 48 0.94 13.48 11.67
CA PRO A 48 -0.35 14.05 11.29
C PRO A 48 -1.18 13.18 10.33
N PHE A 49 -0.64 12.06 9.85
CA PHE A 49 -1.27 11.25 8.80
C PHE A 49 -2.46 10.43 9.33
N TYR A 50 -2.28 9.80 10.50
CA TYR A 50 -3.31 8.96 11.10
C TYR A 50 -3.32 9.05 12.62
N HIS A 51 -4.50 9.16 13.21
CA HIS A 51 -4.70 8.91 14.64
C HIS A 51 -6.09 8.29 14.88
N PRO A 52 -6.22 7.22 15.68
CA PRO A 52 -7.51 6.57 15.93
C PRO A 52 -8.57 7.49 16.52
N SER A 53 -8.17 8.46 17.34
CA SER A 53 -9.08 9.43 17.98
C SER A 53 -9.25 10.74 17.20
N ALA A 54 -8.61 10.92 16.03
CA ALA A 54 -8.80 12.12 15.23
C ALA A 54 -10.18 12.12 14.54
N PRO A 55 -10.76 13.30 14.24
CA PRO A 55 -11.94 13.38 13.39
C PRO A 55 -11.72 12.64 12.08
N VAL A 56 -12.73 11.90 11.61
CA VAL A 56 -12.63 11.06 10.41
C VAL A 56 -12.09 11.84 9.20
N VAL A 57 -12.54 13.09 9.02
CA VAL A 57 -12.08 13.98 7.94
C VAL A 57 -10.57 14.24 7.95
N MET A 58 -9.93 14.26 9.13
CA MET A 58 -8.48 14.43 9.25
C MET A 58 -7.75 13.18 8.78
N ASN A 59 -8.25 11.99 9.15
CA ASN A 59 -7.67 10.73 8.68
C ASN A 59 -7.88 10.55 7.17
N PHE A 60 -9.03 10.94 6.63
CA PHE A 60 -9.27 10.93 5.18
C PHE A 60 -8.34 11.91 4.44
N GLY A 61 -8.17 13.13 4.96
CA GLY A 61 -7.25 14.11 4.37
C GLY A 61 -5.78 13.73 4.50
N GLY A 62 -5.38 13.09 5.60
CA GLY A 62 -4.04 12.58 5.85
C GLY A 62 -3.79 11.24 5.16
N ILE A 63 -3.91 10.15 5.91
CA ILE A 63 -3.59 8.80 5.40
C ILE A 63 -4.50 8.38 4.25
N GLY A 64 -5.75 8.83 4.19
CA GLY A 64 -6.67 8.51 3.10
C GLY A 64 -6.17 9.01 1.74
N THR A 65 -5.68 10.25 1.66
CA THR A 65 -5.05 10.81 0.45
C THR A 65 -3.85 9.99 0.01
N ILE A 66 -3.02 9.53 0.97
CA ILE A 66 -1.82 8.72 0.67
C ILE A 66 -2.23 7.34 0.14
N ILE A 67 -3.21 6.69 0.77
CA ILE A 67 -3.74 5.42 0.24
C ILE A 67 -4.30 5.62 -1.17
N GLY A 68 -5.03 6.71 -1.40
CA GLY A 68 -5.53 7.08 -2.73
C GLY A 68 -4.40 7.26 -3.76
N HIS A 69 -3.32 7.94 -3.37
CA HIS A 69 -2.12 8.11 -4.20
C HIS A 69 -1.52 6.75 -4.61
N GLU A 70 -1.32 5.83 -3.66
CA GLU A 70 -0.79 4.49 -3.97
C GLU A 70 -1.73 3.66 -4.84
N ILE A 71 -3.06 3.82 -4.69
CA ILE A 71 -4.02 3.20 -5.62
C ILE A 71 -3.82 3.75 -7.04
N THR A 72 -3.63 5.07 -7.18
CA THR A 72 -3.46 5.68 -8.51
C THR A 72 -2.19 5.23 -9.23
N HIS A 73 -1.15 4.81 -8.50
CA HIS A 73 0.03 4.18 -9.11
C HIS A 73 -0.28 2.88 -9.85
N GLY A 74 -1.37 2.19 -9.54
CA GLY A 74 -1.86 1.05 -10.34
C GLY A 74 -2.39 1.43 -11.71
N PHE A 75 -2.69 2.71 -11.93
CA PHE A 75 -3.33 3.22 -13.15
C PHE A 75 -2.53 4.32 -13.83
N ASP A 76 -1.35 4.69 -13.31
CA ASP A 76 -0.47 5.65 -13.95
C ASP A 76 0.17 5.08 -15.23
N ASN A 77 1.04 5.84 -15.88
CA ASN A 77 1.70 5.45 -17.12
C ASN A 77 2.50 4.14 -17.03
N GLN A 78 2.97 3.74 -15.84
CA GLN A 78 3.69 2.49 -15.62
C GLN A 78 2.76 1.40 -15.07
N GLY A 79 1.94 1.71 -14.08
CA GLY A 79 1.03 0.75 -13.44
C GLY A 79 -0.02 0.20 -14.39
N SER A 80 -0.58 1.05 -15.26
CA SER A 80 -1.61 0.66 -16.24
C SER A 80 -1.16 -0.39 -17.26
N GLN A 81 0.13 -0.71 -17.31
CA GLN A 81 0.69 -1.78 -18.15
C GLN A 81 0.58 -3.18 -17.52
N TYR A 82 0.19 -3.26 -16.24
CA TYR A 82 0.08 -4.49 -15.49
C TYR A 82 -1.39 -4.86 -15.28
N ASP A 83 -1.74 -6.14 -15.48
CA ASP A 83 -3.07 -6.66 -15.15
C ASP A 83 -3.28 -6.81 -13.63
N GLU A 84 -4.47 -7.24 -13.23
CA GLU A 84 -4.87 -7.39 -11.82
C GLU A 84 -3.99 -8.39 -11.04
N THR A 85 -3.27 -9.26 -11.75
CA THR A 85 -2.35 -10.25 -11.17
C THR A 85 -0.90 -9.77 -11.15
N GLY A 86 -0.62 -8.57 -11.65
CA GLY A 86 0.72 -7.99 -11.71
C GLY A 86 1.56 -8.47 -12.89
N ARG A 87 0.93 -8.99 -13.96
CA ARG A 87 1.64 -9.37 -15.19
C ARG A 87 1.65 -8.21 -16.18
N LEU A 88 2.79 -8.02 -16.84
CA LEU A 88 2.93 -7.02 -17.91
C LEU A 88 2.16 -7.48 -19.16
N VAL A 89 0.97 -6.93 -19.37
CA VAL A 89 0.11 -7.25 -20.52
C VAL A 89 -0.78 -6.05 -20.85
N ASN A 90 -1.00 -5.80 -22.15
CA ASN A 90 -1.97 -4.79 -22.55
C ASN A 90 -3.39 -5.33 -22.33
N TRP A 91 -4.06 -4.84 -21.29
CA TRP A 91 -5.47 -5.13 -20.98
C TRP A 91 -6.42 -4.00 -21.40
N TRP A 92 -5.90 -2.91 -21.96
CA TRP A 92 -6.68 -1.80 -22.49
C TRP A 92 -7.15 -2.10 -23.92
N LYS A 93 -8.34 -1.60 -24.27
CA LYS A 93 -8.76 -1.54 -25.67
C LYS A 93 -8.01 -0.40 -26.38
N ASN A 94 -7.79 -0.54 -27.69
CA ASN A 94 -7.10 0.49 -28.48
C ASN A 94 -7.75 1.87 -28.32
N ASP A 95 -9.08 1.97 -28.35
CA ASP A 95 -9.80 3.25 -28.25
C ASP A 95 -9.74 3.90 -26.86
N THR A 96 -9.26 3.17 -25.84
CA THR A 96 -9.16 3.64 -24.44
C THR A 96 -7.72 3.83 -23.99
N ARG A 97 -6.75 3.50 -24.85
CA ARG A 97 -5.33 3.68 -24.58
C ARG A 97 -4.87 4.91 -25.35
N GLU A 98 -4.65 6.01 -24.63
CA GLU A 98 -4.08 7.24 -25.19
C GLU A 98 -2.62 7.05 -25.64
#